data_AF-A0A968YPE9-F1
#
_entry.id   AF-A0A968YPE9-F1
#
_cell.length_a   1.000
_cell.length_b   1.000
_cell.length_c   1.000
_cell.angle_alpha   90.00
_cell.angle_beta   90.00
_cell.angle_gamma   90.00
#
_symmetry.space_group_name_H-M   'P 1'
#
loop_
_entity.id
_entity.type
_entity.pdbx_description
1 polymer ?
#
loop_
_entity_poly.entity_id
_entity_poly.type
_entity_poly.pdbx_seq_one_letter_code
_entity_poly.pdbx_strand_id
1 'polypeptide(L)'
;MQSAIVSNRLIIGIVAFGVSFGLSLVLSWDFNTAFLTGFVTVPATYLAALFVDKRKRNHEMLILDSQQRRIRDLEGLKFRIVTEVNQLEARNDLLHAELSNLQNQVVERRKQRDSLNRELSSYIMEKKQLEGKINYLQNELHTLDQSKIELNKTFSTLTAEKRRLELNYSVSRSEITQLQTQITELQQQKQELESSLTLLNRLKPQLEEKLYELRVQIQELEVQENQQKQFILEKETEKKHIEASLNALKTQFAEQQTQLQQLQGQVTLLQEERDQLQSQVWELLHQMETLTTQEQLNDNGQEESEDFFPFSELIESIESIESIETTARSENFSEEWAELTKQLQGYEIRILKAMLEQDNPKAAIKKIAEENITMPNLLIDSINELANDTIGELIIDPSSETPEIYEEHKTNLKKVVAMYEYKMAEQSSLN
;
A
#
# COMPACT_ATOMS: atom_id res chain seq x y z
N MET A 1 -131.65 -106.36 20.46
CA MET A 1 -131.60 -107.82 20.20
C MET A 1 -131.83 -108.61 21.51
N GLN A 2 -133.05 -108.54 22.08
CA GLN A 2 -133.35 -109.13 23.41
C GLN A 2 -134.36 -110.31 23.36
N SER A 3 -135.02 -110.58 22.23
CA SER A 3 -136.05 -111.62 22.13
C SER A 3 -135.51 -113.06 21.96
N ALA A 4 -134.32 -113.25 21.40
CA ALA A 4 -133.75 -114.59 21.17
C ALA A 4 -133.28 -115.29 22.47
N ILE A 5 -133.03 -114.52 23.53
CA ILE A 5 -132.43 -115.02 24.77
C ILE A 5 -133.48 -115.72 25.65
N VAL A 6 -134.75 -115.33 25.59
CA VAL A 6 -135.81 -115.94 26.39
C VAL A 6 -136.22 -117.31 25.84
N SER A 7 -136.27 -117.44 24.50
CA SER A 7 -136.62 -118.70 23.84
C SER A 7 -135.61 -119.83 24.15
N ASN A 8 -134.31 -119.52 24.08
CA ASN A 8 -133.28 -120.53 24.37
C ASN A 8 -133.28 -120.98 25.85
N ARG A 9 -133.76 -120.14 26.78
CA ARG A 9 -133.90 -120.46 28.21
C ARG A 9 -135.05 -121.41 28.51
N LEU A 10 -136.17 -121.30 27.78
CA LEU A 10 -137.31 -122.20 27.91
C LEU A 10 -136.99 -123.60 27.38
N ILE A 11 -136.26 -123.69 26.26
CA ILE A 11 -135.88 -124.97 25.65
C ILE A 11 -135.00 -125.81 26.60
N ILE A 12 -134.01 -125.17 27.26
CA ILE A 12 -133.14 -125.86 28.22
C ILE A 12 -133.93 -126.36 29.44
N GLY A 13 -134.92 -125.59 29.92
CA GLY A 13 -135.80 -126.00 31.02
C GLY A 13 -136.67 -127.22 30.67
N ILE A 14 -137.21 -127.27 29.45
CA ILE A 14 -138.02 -128.41 28.96
C ILE A 14 -137.16 -129.67 28.80
N VAL A 15 -135.95 -129.55 28.25
CA VAL A 15 -135.03 -130.69 28.08
C VAL A 15 -134.57 -131.22 29.44
N ALA A 16 -134.25 -130.34 30.39
CA ALA A 16 -133.88 -130.75 31.75
C ALA A 16 -135.05 -131.46 32.48
N PHE A 17 -136.28 -130.99 32.30
CA PHE A 17 -137.49 -131.65 32.81
C PHE A 17 -137.66 -133.05 32.20
N GLY A 18 -137.55 -133.18 30.88
CA GLY A 18 -137.69 -134.47 30.19
C GLY A 18 -136.64 -135.51 30.61
N VAL A 19 -135.37 -135.11 30.71
CA VAL A 19 -134.28 -136.02 31.14
C VAL A 19 -134.45 -136.42 32.61
N SER A 20 -134.83 -135.48 33.49
CA SER A 20 -135.02 -135.77 34.92
C SER A 20 -136.26 -136.64 35.19
N PHE A 21 -137.36 -136.36 34.48
CA PHE A 21 -138.60 -137.13 34.56
C PHE A 21 -138.39 -138.56 34.03
N GLY A 22 -137.73 -138.71 32.89
CA GLY A 22 -137.46 -140.03 32.29
C GLY A 22 -136.55 -140.91 33.16
N LEU A 23 -135.46 -140.35 33.71
CA LEU A 23 -134.55 -141.09 34.59
C LEU A 23 -135.24 -141.53 35.88
N SER A 24 -136.10 -140.69 36.45
CA SER A 24 -136.81 -141.03 37.68
C SER A 24 -137.95 -142.04 37.43
N LEU A 25 -138.65 -141.98 36.30
CA LEU A 25 -139.72 -142.93 35.97
C LEU A 25 -139.20 -144.36 35.76
N VAL A 26 -138.02 -144.49 35.13
CA VAL A 26 -137.37 -145.79 34.89
C VAL A 26 -136.88 -146.45 36.18
N LEU A 27 -136.49 -145.67 37.19
CA LEU A 27 -135.85 -146.20 38.39
C LEU A 27 -136.81 -146.48 39.55
N SER A 28 -137.84 -145.64 39.74
CA SER A 28 -138.70 -145.74 40.93
C SER A 28 -140.10 -146.30 40.67
N TRP A 29 -140.51 -146.52 39.41
CA TRP A 29 -141.87 -146.96 38.98
C TRP A 29 -143.08 -146.23 39.62
N ASP A 30 -142.80 -145.16 40.37
CA ASP A 30 -143.75 -144.29 41.05
C ASP A 30 -143.82 -142.94 40.33
N PHE A 31 -145.01 -142.61 39.85
CA PHE A 31 -145.23 -141.41 39.05
C PHE A 31 -145.08 -140.11 39.87
N ASN A 32 -145.47 -140.14 41.14
CA ASN A 32 -145.44 -138.96 42.02
C ASN A 32 -144.03 -138.50 42.37
N THR A 33 -143.10 -139.44 42.59
CA THR A 33 -141.71 -139.10 42.91
C THR A 33 -140.97 -138.56 41.68
N ALA A 34 -141.21 -139.14 40.50
CA ALA A 34 -140.63 -138.66 39.25
C ALA A 34 -141.08 -137.25 38.84
N PHE A 35 -142.36 -136.93 39.04
CA PHE A 35 -142.88 -135.59 38.76
C PHE A 35 -142.26 -134.53 39.69
N LEU A 36 -142.07 -134.86 40.98
CA LEU A 36 -141.50 -133.94 41.96
C LEU A 36 -140.03 -133.62 41.65
N THR A 37 -139.23 -134.63 41.26
CA THR A 37 -137.83 -134.43 40.88
C THR A 37 -137.70 -133.57 39.63
N GLY A 38 -138.57 -133.81 38.63
CA GLY A 38 -138.64 -132.97 37.42
C GLY A 38 -139.07 -131.52 37.74
N PHE A 39 -140.01 -131.33 38.67
CA PHE A 39 -140.46 -129.99 39.05
C PHE A 39 -139.38 -129.20 39.81
N VAL A 40 -138.53 -129.86 40.61
CA VAL A 40 -137.44 -129.20 41.35
C VAL A 40 -136.25 -128.83 40.45
N THR A 41 -135.97 -129.61 39.40
CA THR A 41 -134.82 -129.34 38.51
C THR A 41 -135.03 -128.14 37.58
N VAL A 42 -136.26 -127.81 37.20
CA VAL A 42 -136.57 -126.65 36.35
C VAL A 42 -136.14 -125.31 36.99
N PRO A 43 -136.57 -124.95 38.22
CA PRO A 43 -136.15 -123.70 38.86
C PRO A 43 -134.64 -123.70 39.18
N ALA A 44 -134.05 -124.85 39.53
CA ALA A 44 -132.61 -124.95 39.77
C ALA A 44 -131.79 -124.65 38.50
N THR A 45 -132.20 -125.19 37.35
CA THR A 45 -131.54 -124.95 36.05
C THR A 45 -131.72 -123.50 35.59
N TYR A 46 -132.89 -122.92 35.83
CA TYR A 46 -133.17 -121.52 35.50
C TYR A 46 -132.32 -120.54 36.34
N LEU A 47 -132.16 -120.81 37.64
CA LEU A 47 -131.28 -120.04 38.54
C LEU A 47 -129.81 -120.14 38.13
N ALA A 48 -129.34 -121.33 37.74
CA ALA A 48 -127.98 -121.52 37.24
C ALA A 48 -127.71 -120.70 35.96
N ALA A 49 -128.66 -120.65 35.03
CA ALA A 49 -128.53 -119.88 33.79
C ALA A 49 -128.45 -118.36 34.03
N LEU A 50 -129.22 -117.83 34.99
CA LEU A 50 -129.14 -116.40 35.37
C LEU A 50 -127.81 -116.03 36.02
N PHE A 51 -127.26 -116.91 36.85
CA PHE A 51 -125.97 -116.67 37.51
C PHE A 51 -124.81 -116.68 36.49
N VAL A 52 -124.86 -117.57 35.49
CA VAL A 52 -123.88 -117.64 34.40
C VAL A 52 -123.96 -116.41 33.50
N ASP A 53 -125.14 -115.91 33.17
CA ASP A 53 -125.30 -114.72 32.33
C ASP A 53 -124.87 -113.43 33.04
N LYS A 54 -125.14 -113.32 34.35
CA LYS A 54 -124.62 -112.22 35.19
C LYS A 54 -123.10 -112.28 35.29
N ARG A 55 -122.53 -113.49 35.41
CA ARG A 55 -121.08 -113.71 35.36
C ARG A 55 -120.52 -113.27 34.01
N LYS A 56 -121.13 -113.68 32.89
CA LYS A 56 -120.68 -113.32 31.54
C LYS A 56 -120.68 -111.81 31.29
N ARG A 57 -121.75 -111.10 31.68
CA ARG A 57 -121.80 -109.62 31.59
C ARG A 57 -120.75 -108.94 32.47
N ASN A 58 -120.50 -109.46 33.67
CA ASN A 58 -119.43 -108.94 34.51
C ASN A 58 -118.04 -109.21 33.89
N HIS A 59 -117.83 -110.34 33.23
CA HIS A 59 -116.56 -110.62 32.53
C HIS A 59 -116.40 -109.75 31.28
N GLU A 60 -117.46 -109.55 30.50
CA GLU A 60 -117.46 -108.62 29.35
C GLU A 60 -117.22 -107.18 29.81
N MET A 61 -117.83 -106.75 30.92
CA MET A 61 -117.62 -105.43 31.50
C MET A 61 -116.19 -105.26 32.05
N LEU A 62 -115.59 -106.30 32.65
CA LEU A 62 -114.18 -106.27 33.07
C LEU A 62 -113.22 -106.24 31.89
N ILE A 63 -113.53 -106.96 30.80
CA ILE A 63 -112.76 -106.92 29.56
C ILE A 63 -112.88 -105.52 28.95
N LEU A 64 -114.08 -104.95 28.88
CA LEU A 64 -114.29 -103.58 28.39
C LEU A 64 -113.61 -102.55 29.30
N ASP A 65 -113.68 -102.67 30.62
CA ASP A 65 -112.98 -101.77 31.56
C ASP A 65 -111.45 -101.90 31.39
N SER A 66 -110.93 -103.12 31.18
CA SER A 66 -109.50 -103.33 30.90
C SER A 66 -109.07 -102.75 29.55
N GLN A 67 -109.91 -102.88 28.52
CA GLN A 67 -109.67 -102.30 27.20
C GLN A 67 -109.77 -100.78 27.26
N GLN A 68 -110.74 -100.22 27.98
CA GLN A 68 -110.87 -98.78 28.20
C GLN A 68 -109.71 -98.21 29.01
N ARG A 69 -109.23 -98.92 30.04
CA ARG A 69 -108.00 -98.56 30.76
C ARG A 69 -106.79 -98.59 29.85
N ARG A 70 -106.62 -99.64 29.05
CA ARG A 70 -105.51 -99.74 28.09
C ARG A 70 -105.60 -98.65 27.00
N ILE A 71 -106.80 -98.32 26.53
CA ILE A 71 -107.03 -97.21 25.59
C ILE A 71 -106.64 -95.89 26.27
N ARG A 72 -107.08 -95.64 27.50
CA ARG A 72 -106.71 -94.45 28.29
C ARG A 72 -105.20 -94.35 28.52
N ASP A 73 -104.54 -95.47 28.83
CA ASP A 73 -103.09 -95.53 29.04
C ASP A 73 -102.33 -95.28 27.73
N LEU A 74 -102.80 -95.85 26.61
CA LEU A 74 -102.25 -95.61 25.27
C LEU A 74 -102.50 -94.17 24.80
N GLU A 75 -103.66 -93.59 25.10
CA GLU A 75 -103.95 -92.18 24.84
C GLU A 75 -103.06 -91.26 25.68
N GLY A 76 -102.82 -91.59 26.95
CA GLY A 76 -101.88 -90.88 27.81
C GLY A 76 -100.42 -91.01 27.36
N LEU A 77 -100.00 -92.18 26.87
CA LEU A 77 -98.68 -92.36 26.24
C LEU A 77 -98.58 -91.58 24.92
N LYS A 78 -99.61 -91.63 24.07
CA LYS A 78 -99.68 -90.85 22.83
C LYS A 78 -99.57 -89.36 23.12
N PHE A 79 -100.29 -88.86 24.12
CA PHE A 79 -100.19 -87.44 24.52
C PHE A 79 -98.77 -87.09 24.96
N ARG A 80 -98.13 -87.91 25.81
CA ARG A 80 -96.74 -87.70 26.24
C ARG A 80 -95.77 -87.67 25.06
N ILE A 81 -95.86 -88.65 24.16
CA ILE A 81 -95.02 -88.71 22.95
C ILE A 81 -95.26 -87.47 22.08
N VAL A 82 -96.51 -87.06 21.87
CA VAL A 82 -96.82 -85.84 21.10
C VAL A 82 -96.24 -84.59 21.77
N THR A 83 -96.31 -84.48 23.10
CA THR A 83 -95.69 -83.34 23.80
C THR A 83 -94.16 -83.36 23.68
N GLU A 84 -93.52 -84.53 23.76
CA GLU A 84 -92.07 -84.66 23.56
C GLU A 84 -91.67 -84.35 22.12
N VAL A 85 -92.43 -84.82 21.13
CA VAL A 85 -92.22 -84.49 19.70
C VAL A 85 -92.35 -83.00 19.47
N ASN A 86 -93.39 -82.35 20.02
CA ASN A 86 -93.57 -80.90 19.89
C ASN A 86 -92.43 -80.13 20.58
N GLN A 87 -91.93 -80.61 21.73
CA GLN A 87 -90.76 -80.01 22.39
C GLN A 87 -89.47 -80.20 21.59
N LEU A 88 -89.28 -81.37 20.97
CA LEU A 88 -88.15 -81.65 20.11
C LEU A 88 -88.20 -80.83 18.82
N GLU A 89 -89.39 -80.67 18.22
CA GLU A 89 -89.62 -79.82 17.06
C GLU A 89 -89.32 -78.36 17.39
N ALA A 90 -89.85 -77.83 18.50
CA ALA A 90 -89.53 -76.48 18.96
C ALA A 90 -88.02 -76.30 19.24
N ARG A 91 -87.35 -77.30 19.81
CA ARG A 91 -85.90 -77.28 20.01
C ARG A 91 -85.14 -77.31 18.68
N ASN A 92 -85.63 -78.07 17.71
CA ASN A 92 -85.04 -78.18 16.37
C ASN A 92 -85.16 -76.84 15.63
N ASP A 93 -86.33 -76.19 15.70
CA ASP A 93 -86.56 -74.86 15.14
C ASP A 93 -85.64 -73.81 15.77
N LEU A 94 -85.47 -73.83 17.09
CA LEU A 94 -84.54 -72.94 17.80
C LEU A 94 -83.09 -73.18 17.35
N LEU A 95 -82.68 -74.45 17.21
CA LEU A 95 -81.34 -74.79 16.77
C LEU A 95 -81.10 -74.39 15.30
N HIS A 96 -82.09 -74.54 14.44
CA HIS A 96 -82.04 -74.05 13.06
C HIS A 96 -81.94 -72.52 13.00
N ALA A 97 -82.67 -71.81 13.84
CA ALA A 97 -82.58 -70.37 13.96
C ALA A 97 -81.18 -69.94 14.45
N GLU A 98 -80.62 -70.63 15.45
CA GLU A 98 -79.26 -70.39 15.94
C GLU A 98 -78.20 -70.68 14.87
N LEU A 99 -78.32 -71.79 14.14
CA LEU A 99 -77.41 -72.14 13.05
C LEU A 99 -77.46 -71.10 11.92
N SER A 100 -78.65 -70.63 11.55
CA SER A 100 -78.83 -69.55 10.58
C SER A 100 -78.18 -68.24 11.05
N ASN A 101 -78.36 -67.89 12.33
CA ASN A 101 -77.73 -66.71 12.92
C ASN A 101 -76.20 -66.82 12.93
N LEU A 102 -75.65 -67.94 13.39
CA LEU A 102 -74.20 -68.19 13.38
C LEU A 102 -73.64 -68.19 11.95
N GLN A 103 -74.37 -68.77 10.99
CA GLN A 103 -74.00 -68.73 9.57
C GLN A 103 -73.94 -67.29 9.05
N ASN A 104 -74.93 -66.46 9.38
CA ASN A 104 -74.93 -65.03 9.01
C ASN A 104 -73.74 -64.30 9.64
N GLN A 105 -73.46 -64.53 10.92
CA GLN A 105 -72.29 -63.95 11.60
C GLN A 105 -70.97 -64.38 10.94
N VAL A 106 -70.82 -65.66 10.56
CA VAL A 106 -69.62 -66.14 9.84
C VAL A 106 -69.47 -65.43 8.50
N VAL A 107 -70.56 -65.24 7.75
CA VAL A 107 -70.54 -64.50 6.48
C VAL A 107 -70.16 -63.04 6.69
N GLU A 108 -70.71 -62.36 7.70
CA GLU A 108 -70.36 -60.98 8.04
C GLU A 108 -68.89 -60.85 8.43
N ARG A 109 -68.37 -61.76 9.28
CA ARG A 109 -66.96 -61.76 9.68
C ARG A 109 -66.03 -62.02 8.49
N ARG A 110 -66.43 -62.88 7.54
CA ARG A 110 -65.70 -63.06 6.28
C ARG A 110 -65.68 -61.79 5.44
N LYS A 111 -66.83 -61.11 5.28
CA LYS A 111 -66.90 -59.82 4.59
C LYS A 111 -65.99 -58.77 5.23
N GLN A 112 -66.00 -58.66 6.56
CA GLN A 112 -65.11 -57.76 7.32
C GLN A 112 -63.64 -58.10 7.11
N ARG A 113 -63.27 -59.38 7.19
CA ARG A 113 -61.89 -59.82 6.92
C ARG A 113 -61.48 -59.47 5.49
N ASP A 114 -62.36 -59.70 4.52
CA ASP A 114 -62.07 -59.43 3.11
C ASP A 114 -61.97 -57.92 2.83
N SER A 115 -62.75 -57.06 3.52
CA SER A 115 -62.60 -55.61 3.44
C SER A 115 -61.28 -55.15 4.06
N LEU A 116 -60.95 -55.63 5.26
CA LEU A 116 -59.68 -55.32 5.93
C LEU A 116 -58.48 -55.78 5.09
N ASN A 117 -58.57 -56.93 4.41
CA ASN A 117 -57.49 -57.41 3.56
C ASN A 117 -57.28 -56.53 2.31
N ARG A 118 -58.36 -55.96 1.76
CA ARG A 118 -58.28 -54.98 0.67
C ARG A 118 -57.65 -53.67 1.14
N GLU A 119 -58.06 -53.17 2.30
CA GLU A 119 -57.46 -51.98 2.92
C GLU A 119 -55.96 -52.18 3.22
N LEU A 120 -55.60 -53.33 3.82
CA LEU A 120 -54.21 -53.70 4.07
C LEU A 120 -53.39 -53.74 2.77
N SER A 121 -53.96 -54.28 1.69
CA SER A 121 -53.32 -54.30 0.38
C SER A 121 -53.10 -52.89 -0.18
N SER A 122 -54.07 -51.98 0.01
CA SER A 122 -53.92 -50.56 -0.35
C SER A 122 -52.79 -49.90 0.43
N TYR A 123 -52.77 -50.08 1.76
CA TYR A 123 -51.72 -49.51 2.61
C TYR A 123 -50.33 -50.06 2.29
N ILE A 124 -50.21 -51.34 1.94
CA ILE A 124 -48.93 -51.91 1.48
C ILE A 124 -48.47 -51.23 0.19
N MET A 125 -49.38 -50.97 -0.76
CA MET A 125 -49.04 -50.29 -2.00
C MET A 125 -48.65 -48.82 -1.77
N GLU A 126 -49.40 -48.10 -0.95
CA GLU A 126 -49.10 -46.72 -0.56
C GLU A 126 -47.74 -46.62 0.16
N LYS A 127 -47.47 -47.52 1.09
CA LYS A 127 -46.17 -47.61 1.78
C LYS A 127 -45.04 -47.79 0.78
N LYS A 128 -45.17 -48.72 -0.18
CA LYS A 128 -44.15 -48.94 -1.21
C LYS A 128 -43.95 -47.70 -2.10
N GLN A 129 -45.02 -46.98 -2.43
CA GLN A 129 -44.91 -45.72 -3.18
C GLN A 129 -44.19 -44.64 -2.38
N LEU A 130 -44.49 -44.49 -1.08
CA LEU A 130 -43.81 -43.56 -0.19
C LEU A 130 -42.32 -43.90 -0.02
N GLU A 131 -41.99 -45.18 0.16
CA GLU A 131 -40.59 -45.65 0.18
C GLU A 131 -39.86 -45.31 -1.13
N GLY A 132 -40.52 -45.48 -2.27
CA GLY A 132 -39.97 -45.05 -3.56
C GLY A 132 -39.70 -43.54 -3.63
N LYS A 133 -40.64 -42.72 -3.15
CA LYS A 133 -40.46 -41.26 -3.06
C LYS A 133 -39.34 -40.85 -2.12
N ILE A 134 -39.22 -41.52 -0.97
CA ILE A 134 -38.14 -41.27 -0.01
C ILE A 134 -36.78 -41.57 -0.65
N ASN A 135 -36.63 -42.72 -1.31
CA ASN A 135 -35.38 -43.08 -1.99
C ASN A 135 -35.05 -42.09 -3.12
N TYR A 136 -36.05 -41.65 -3.87
CA TYR A 136 -35.86 -40.63 -4.91
C TYR A 136 -35.35 -39.30 -4.32
N LEU A 137 -36.02 -38.79 -3.29
CA LEU A 137 -35.64 -37.53 -2.62
C LEU A 137 -34.27 -37.65 -1.93
N GLN A 138 -33.93 -38.82 -1.38
CA GLN A 138 -32.59 -39.07 -0.83
C GLN A 138 -31.51 -38.99 -1.91
N ASN A 139 -31.76 -39.57 -3.07
CA ASN A 139 -30.82 -39.47 -4.20
C ASN A 139 -30.69 -38.03 -4.70
N GLU A 140 -31.80 -37.28 -4.79
CA GLU A 140 -31.79 -35.87 -5.17
C GLU A 140 -31.06 -34.98 -4.16
N LEU A 141 -31.25 -35.23 -2.85
CA LEU A 141 -30.48 -34.56 -1.81
C LEU A 141 -28.98 -34.89 -1.91
N HIS A 142 -28.64 -36.14 -2.23
CA HIS A 142 -27.24 -36.53 -2.40
C HIS A 142 -26.61 -35.83 -3.61
N THR A 143 -27.29 -35.77 -4.76
CA THR A 143 -26.77 -35.05 -5.94
C THR A 143 -26.66 -33.55 -5.68
N LEU A 144 -27.62 -32.97 -4.95
CA LEU A 144 -27.57 -31.58 -4.55
C LEU A 144 -26.38 -31.30 -3.61
N ASP A 145 -26.12 -32.18 -2.64
CA ASP A 145 -24.97 -32.04 -1.74
C ASP A 145 -23.63 -32.15 -2.49
N GLN A 146 -23.52 -33.08 -3.44
CA GLN A 146 -22.34 -33.17 -4.32
C GLN A 146 -22.13 -31.88 -5.12
N SER A 147 -23.18 -31.36 -5.77
CA SER A 147 -23.08 -30.11 -6.53
C SER A 147 -22.73 -28.91 -5.64
N LYS A 148 -23.22 -28.87 -4.38
CA LYS A 148 -22.84 -27.86 -3.39
C LYS A 148 -21.35 -27.96 -3.03
N ILE A 149 -20.82 -29.17 -2.85
CA ILE A 149 -19.39 -29.39 -2.57
C ILE A 149 -18.54 -28.95 -3.76
N GLU A 150 -18.93 -29.31 -4.98
CA GLU A 150 -18.26 -28.87 -6.21
C GLU A 150 -18.28 -27.35 -6.35
N LEU A 151 -19.43 -26.71 -6.12
CA LEU A 151 -19.57 -25.26 -6.16
C LEU A 151 -18.72 -24.57 -5.09
N ASN A 152 -18.64 -25.12 -3.88
CA ASN A 152 -17.76 -24.59 -2.84
C ASN A 152 -16.28 -24.71 -3.24
N LYS A 153 -15.90 -25.82 -3.90
CA LYS A 153 -14.55 -26.00 -4.43
C LYS A 153 -14.24 -24.95 -5.50
N THR A 154 -15.11 -24.76 -6.49
CA THR A 154 -14.91 -23.74 -7.54
C THR A 154 -14.91 -22.32 -6.98
N PHE A 155 -15.72 -22.04 -5.97
CA PHE A 155 -15.70 -20.75 -5.27
C PHE A 155 -14.37 -20.51 -4.54
N SER A 156 -13.83 -21.55 -3.88
CA SER A 156 -12.53 -21.46 -3.21
C SER A 156 -11.38 -21.23 -4.20
N THR A 157 -11.39 -21.90 -5.35
CA THR A 157 -10.38 -21.70 -6.40
C THR A 157 -10.49 -20.33 -7.03
N LEU A 158 -11.72 -19.87 -7.33
CA LEU A 158 -11.96 -18.54 -7.88
C LEU A 158 -11.52 -17.44 -6.90
N THR A 159 -11.73 -17.64 -5.60
CA THR A 159 -11.27 -16.72 -4.56
C THR A 159 -9.75 -16.65 -4.51
N ALA A 160 -9.05 -17.78 -4.66
CA ALA A 160 -7.60 -17.82 -4.72
C ALA A 160 -7.05 -17.14 -5.99
N GLU A 161 -7.68 -17.38 -7.13
CA GLU A 161 -7.32 -16.73 -8.40
C GLU A 161 -7.54 -15.22 -8.36
N LYS A 162 -8.67 -14.77 -7.78
CA LYS A 162 -8.95 -13.35 -7.56
C LYS A 162 -7.84 -12.69 -6.73
N ARG A 163 -7.46 -13.29 -5.59
CA ARG A 163 -6.36 -12.77 -4.75
C ARG A 163 -5.04 -12.71 -5.51
N ARG A 164 -4.73 -13.74 -6.30
CA ARG A 164 -3.52 -13.76 -7.14
C ARG A 164 -3.52 -12.62 -8.16
N LEU A 165 -4.67 -12.37 -8.81
CA LEU A 165 -4.81 -11.30 -9.79
C LEU A 165 -4.72 -9.91 -9.13
N GLU A 166 -5.31 -9.74 -7.94
CA GLU A 166 -5.19 -8.51 -7.14
C GLU A 166 -3.74 -8.20 -6.76
N LEU A 167 -2.97 -9.23 -6.34
CA LEU A 167 -1.55 -9.07 -6.06
C LEU A 167 -0.77 -8.68 -7.31
N ASN A 168 -1.00 -9.35 -8.44
CA ASN A 168 -0.34 -9.01 -9.71
C ASN A 168 -0.67 -7.58 -10.15
N TYR A 169 -1.93 -7.16 -10.02
CA TYR A 169 -2.35 -5.80 -10.32
C TYR A 169 -1.63 -4.78 -9.42
N SER A 170 -1.51 -5.06 -8.13
CA SER A 170 -0.76 -4.21 -7.19
C SER A 170 0.71 -4.09 -7.57
N VAL A 171 1.35 -5.19 -7.97
CA VAL A 171 2.76 -5.19 -8.41
C VAL A 171 2.91 -4.35 -9.68
N SER A 172 2.12 -4.61 -10.73
CA SER A 172 2.17 -3.83 -11.96
C SER A 172 1.85 -2.35 -11.72
N ARG A 173 0.94 -2.03 -10.80
CA ARG A 173 0.67 -0.64 -10.39
C ARG A 173 1.91 0.01 -9.78
N SER A 174 2.63 -0.70 -8.91
CA SER A 174 3.87 -0.19 -8.31
C SER A 174 4.98 0.02 -9.33
N GLU A 175 5.14 -0.89 -10.30
CA GLU A 175 6.08 -0.76 -11.41
C GLU A 175 5.76 0.46 -12.29
N ILE A 176 4.47 0.67 -12.61
CA ILE A 176 4.02 1.85 -13.35
C ILE A 176 4.37 3.13 -12.59
N THR A 177 4.14 3.17 -11.27
CA THR A 177 4.48 4.34 -10.46
C THR A 177 5.99 4.58 -10.42
N GLN A 178 6.81 3.53 -10.30
CA GLN A 178 8.27 3.65 -10.36
C GLN A 178 8.75 4.20 -11.72
N LEU A 179 8.21 3.67 -12.83
CA LEU A 179 8.53 4.16 -14.17
C LEU A 179 8.09 5.62 -14.36
N GLN A 180 6.93 6.01 -13.81
CA GLN A 180 6.50 7.41 -13.82
C GLN A 180 7.47 8.32 -13.09
N THR A 181 7.95 7.91 -11.90
CA THR A 181 8.95 8.68 -11.15
C THR A 181 10.26 8.81 -11.93
N GLN A 182 10.74 7.72 -12.56
CA GLN A 182 11.94 7.77 -13.40
C GLN A 182 11.77 8.70 -14.61
N ILE A 183 10.59 8.69 -15.25
CA ILE A 183 10.29 9.61 -16.36
C ILE A 183 10.32 11.06 -15.88
N THR A 184 9.74 11.37 -14.73
CA THR A 184 9.76 12.73 -14.19
C THR A 184 11.18 13.19 -13.84
N GLU A 185 12.01 12.31 -13.29
CA GLU A 185 13.41 12.60 -12.98
C GLU A 185 14.22 12.85 -14.26
N LEU A 186 14.08 12.00 -15.28
CA LEU A 186 14.73 12.19 -16.57
C LEU A 186 14.26 13.46 -17.29
N GLN A 187 12.98 13.84 -17.13
CA GLN A 187 12.47 15.11 -17.66
C GLN A 187 13.09 16.31 -16.97
N GLN A 188 13.27 16.26 -15.64
CA GLN A 188 13.96 17.31 -14.90
C GLN A 188 15.44 17.42 -15.32
N GLN A 189 16.16 16.30 -15.38
CA GLN A 189 17.55 16.27 -15.85
C GLN A 189 17.69 16.85 -17.26
N LYS A 190 16.75 16.49 -18.16
CA LYS A 190 16.71 17.06 -19.51
C LYS A 190 16.56 18.58 -19.47
N GLN A 191 15.65 19.11 -18.65
CA GLN A 191 15.43 20.55 -18.52
C GLN A 191 16.66 21.27 -17.95
N GLU A 192 17.35 20.67 -16.98
CA GLU A 192 18.60 21.19 -16.43
C GLU A 192 19.71 21.24 -17.48
N LEU A 193 19.87 20.17 -18.27
CA LEU A 193 20.82 20.14 -19.39
C LEU A 193 20.48 21.18 -20.46
N GLU A 194 19.20 21.32 -20.82
CA GLU A 194 18.75 22.36 -21.76
C GLU A 194 19.10 23.76 -21.23
N SER A 195 18.88 24.03 -19.94
CA SER A 195 19.24 25.31 -19.33
C SER A 195 20.75 25.58 -19.39
N SER A 196 21.58 24.58 -19.07
CA SER A 196 23.03 24.69 -19.14
C SER A 196 23.53 24.91 -20.57
N LEU A 197 22.89 24.26 -21.55
CA LEU A 197 23.19 24.45 -22.96
C LEU A 197 22.83 25.87 -23.40
N THR A 198 21.69 26.42 -22.95
CA THR A 198 21.33 27.82 -23.27
C THR A 198 22.33 28.82 -22.68
N LEU A 199 22.83 28.57 -21.46
CA LEU A 199 23.85 29.40 -20.83
C LEU A 199 25.17 29.31 -21.58
N LEU A 200 25.61 28.10 -21.96
CA LEU A 200 26.82 27.89 -22.75
C LEU A 200 26.72 28.58 -24.13
N ASN A 201 25.56 28.47 -24.79
CA ASN A 201 25.28 29.16 -26.05
C ASN A 201 25.33 30.69 -25.92
N ARG A 202 25.07 31.24 -24.73
CA ARG A 202 25.21 32.68 -24.46
C ARG A 202 26.64 33.08 -24.10
N LEU A 203 27.37 32.26 -23.35
CA LEU A 203 28.74 32.55 -22.96
C LEU A 203 29.72 32.48 -24.14
N LYS A 204 29.52 31.53 -25.06
CA LYS A 204 30.38 31.37 -26.24
C LYS A 204 30.56 32.66 -27.05
N PRO A 205 29.49 33.35 -27.52
CA PRO A 205 29.65 34.59 -28.27
C PRO A 205 30.27 35.72 -27.43
N GLN A 206 30.02 35.75 -26.11
CA GLN A 206 30.66 36.75 -25.22
C GLN A 206 32.17 36.55 -25.13
N LEU A 207 32.64 35.30 -25.06
CA LEU A 207 34.07 34.99 -25.12
C LEU A 207 34.66 35.30 -26.49
N GLU A 208 33.94 34.99 -27.58
CA GLU A 208 34.38 35.32 -28.94
C GLU A 208 34.52 36.84 -29.14
N GLU A 209 33.59 37.63 -28.60
CA GLU A 209 33.66 39.09 -28.59
C GLU A 209 34.86 39.60 -27.79
N LYS A 210 35.08 39.09 -26.57
CA LYS A 210 36.25 39.45 -25.74
C LYS A 210 37.57 39.09 -26.42
N LEU A 211 37.63 37.94 -27.10
CA LEU A 211 38.80 37.53 -27.87
C LEU A 211 39.05 38.47 -29.05
N TYR A 212 37.97 38.90 -29.73
CA TYR A 212 38.07 39.89 -30.79
C TYR A 212 38.57 41.25 -30.27
N GLU A 213 38.01 41.75 -29.15
CA GLU A 213 38.46 42.97 -28.49
C GLU A 213 39.95 42.92 -28.13
N LEU A 214 40.40 41.84 -27.48
CA LEU A 214 41.82 41.66 -27.14
C LEU A 214 42.72 41.62 -28.37
N ARG A 215 42.26 40.99 -29.46
CA ARG A 215 43.01 40.97 -30.73
C ARG A 215 43.17 42.37 -31.30
N VAL A 216 42.13 43.20 -31.24
CA VAL A 216 42.20 44.60 -31.70
C VAL A 216 43.17 45.39 -30.82
N GLN A 217 43.12 45.23 -29.49
CA GLN A 217 44.05 45.90 -28.57
C GLN A 217 45.50 45.51 -28.82
N ILE A 218 45.79 44.22 -29.06
CA ILE A 218 47.13 43.76 -29.43
C ILE A 218 47.59 44.45 -30.72
N GLN A 219 46.74 44.50 -31.75
CA GLN A 219 47.09 45.14 -33.01
C GLN A 219 47.35 46.65 -32.85
N GLU A 220 46.59 47.33 -32.00
CA GLU A 220 46.80 48.74 -31.69
C GLU A 220 48.13 48.97 -30.94
N LEU A 221 48.44 48.11 -29.96
CA LEU A 221 49.72 48.13 -29.26
C LEU A 221 50.91 47.84 -30.19
N GLU A 222 50.78 46.92 -31.15
CA GLU A 222 51.80 46.65 -32.17
C GLU A 222 52.04 47.89 -33.06
N VAL A 223 50.98 48.61 -33.43
CA VAL A 223 51.11 49.87 -34.18
C VAL A 223 51.82 50.93 -33.33
N GLN A 224 51.45 51.09 -32.05
CA GLN A 224 52.11 52.00 -31.11
C GLN A 224 53.59 51.65 -30.94
N GLU A 225 53.93 50.37 -30.78
CA GLU A 225 55.32 49.91 -30.64
C GLU A 225 56.13 50.24 -31.90
N ASN A 226 55.56 50.01 -33.10
CA ASN A 226 56.21 50.36 -34.35
C ASN A 226 56.40 51.88 -34.53
N GLN A 227 55.41 52.69 -34.12
CA GLN A 227 55.55 54.15 -34.11
C GLN A 227 56.65 54.61 -33.15
N GLN A 228 56.72 54.04 -31.95
CA GLN A 228 57.78 54.33 -30.99
C GLN A 228 59.15 53.91 -31.53
N LYS A 229 59.27 52.73 -32.14
CA LYS A 229 60.51 52.28 -32.80
C LYS A 229 60.97 53.27 -33.88
N GLN A 230 60.03 53.77 -34.70
CA GLN A 230 60.34 54.76 -35.72
C GLN A 230 60.80 56.09 -35.09
N PHE A 231 60.12 56.58 -34.06
CA PHE A 231 60.52 57.79 -33.35
C PHE A 231 61.90 57.67 -32.69
N ILE A 232 62.21 56.51 -32.09
CA ILE A 232 63.54 56.22 -31.54
C ILE A 232 64.60 56.26 -32.63
N LEU A 233 64.34 55.67 -33.80
CA LEU A 233 65.26 55.69 -34.93
C LEU A 233 65.50 57.13 -35.42
N GLU A 234 64.45 57.93 -35.57
CA GLU A 234 64.56 59.35 -35.92
C GLU A 234 65.40 60.11 -34.90
N LYS A 235 65.15 59.92 -33.60
CA LYS A 235 65.96 60.54 -32.53
C LYS A 235 67.42 60.07 -32.53
N GLU A 236 67.68 58.81 -32.85
CA GLU A 236 69.05 58.31 -32.99
C GLU A 236 69.78 58.97 -34.17
N THR A 237 69.08 59.19 -35.29
CA THR A 237 69.65 59.92 -36.44
C THR A 237 69.91 61.39 -36.13
N GLU A 238 68.99 62.07 -35.43
CA GLU A 238 69.20 63.44 -34.94
C GLU A 238 70.39 63.52 -33.99
N LYS A 239 70.51 62.58 -33.06
CA LYS A 239 71.66 62.49 -32.15
C LYS A 239 72.97 62.33 -32.91
N LYS A 240 73.05 61.41 -33.88
CA LYS A 240 74.23 61.24 -34.74
C LYS A 240 74.56 62.51 -35.52
N HIS A 241 73.55 63.24 -35.99
CA HIS A 241 73.73 64.53 -36.66
C HIS A 241 74.30 65.60 -35.72
N ILE A 242 73.75 65.71 -34.50
CA ILE A 242 74.25 66.63 -33.46
C ILE A 242 75.69 66.25 -33.06
N GLU A 243 75.99 64.97 -32.89
CA GLU A 243 77.36 64.49 -32.61
C GLU A 243 78.34 64.85 -33.74
N ALA A 244 77.93 64.70 -34.99
CA ALA A 244 78.73 65.12 -36.15
C ALA A 244 78.94 66.64 -36.17
N SER A 245 77.90 67.42 -35.88
CA SER A 245 77.98 68.88 -35.77
C SER A 245 78.91 69.32 -34.63
N LEU A 246 78.80 68.68 -33.45
CA LEU A 246 79.67 68.94 -32.29
C LEU A 246 81.12 68.63 -32.62
N ASN A 247 81.39 67.50 -33.29
CA ASN A 247 82.73 67.15 -33.74
C ASN A 247 83.26 68.17 -34.77
N ALA A 248 82.45 68.62 -35.72
CA ALA A 248 82.84 69.67 -36.66
C ALA A 248 83.19 70.99 -35.94
N LEU A 249 82.38 71.40 -34.96
CA LEU A 249 82.63 72.59 -34.16
C LEU A 249 83.89 72.44 -33.30
N LYS A 250 84.13 71.25 -32.74
CA LYS A 250 85.37 70.95 -31.99
C LYS A 250 86.61 71.05 -32.89
N THR A 251 86.52 70.58 -34.14
CA THR A 251 87.58 70.74 -35.14
C THR A 251 87.80 72.23 -35.47
N GLN A 252 86.73 72.99 -35.69
CA GLN A 252 86.84 74.44 -35.90
C GLN A 252 87.47 75.16 -34.71
N PHE A 253 87.11 74.77 -33.48
CA PHE A 253 87.71 75.33 -32.27
C PHE A 253 89.21 75.03 -32.21
N ALA A 254 89.63 73.80 -32.54
CA ALA A 254 91.05 73.44 -32.62
C ALA A 254 91.79 74.24 -33.72
N GLU A 255 91.15 74.46 -34.88
CA GLU A 255 91.69 75.32 -35.94
C GLU A 255 91.84 76.78 -35.46
N GLN A 256 90.82 77.34 -34.82
CA GLN A 256 90.91 78.68 -34.23
C GLN A 256 92.00 78.77 -33.14
N GLN A 257 92.15 77.72 -32.33
CA GLN A 257 93.19 77.66 -31.31
C GLN A 257 94.60 77.62 -31.93
N THR A 258 94.79 76.87 -33.02
CA THR A 258 96.07 76.86 -33.76
C THR A 258 96.33 78.20 -34.46
N GLN A 259 95.31 78.85 -35.03
CA GLN A 259 95.42 80.20 -35.56
C GLN A 259 95.79 81.21 -34.48
N LEU A 260 95.20 81.12 -33.29
CA LEU A 260 95.58 81.95 -32.13
C LEU A 260 97.03 81.71 -31.72
N GLN A 261 97.49 80.45 -31.67
CA GLN A 261 98.89 80.14 -31.39
C GLN A 261 99.84 80.69 -32.46
N GLN A 262 99.45 80.62 -33.74
CA GLN A 262 100.23 81.20 -34.84
C GLN A 262 100.28 82.73 -34.75
N LEU A 263 99.16 83.38 -34.46
CA LEU A 263 99.10 84.83 -34.24
C LEU A 263 99.92 85.22 -33.01
N GLN A 264 99.85 84.46 -31.92
CA GLN A 264 100.67 84.67 -30.74
C GLN A 264 102.15 84.53 -31.07
N GLY A 265 102.53 83.53 -31.88
CA GLY A 265 103.89 83.38 -32.42
C GLY A 265 104.33 84.55 -33.32
N GLN A 266 103.42 85.09 -34.13
CA GLN A 266 103.70 86.32 -34.90
C GLN A 266 103.86 87.54 -33.99
N VAL A 267 103.05 87.66 -32.94
CA VAL A 267 103.19 88.74 -31.95
C VAL A 267 104.52 88.62 -31.21
N THR A 268 104.96 87.41 -30.84
CA THR A 268 106.29 87.23 -30.22
C THR A 268 107.42 87.59 -31.17
N LEU A 269 107.32 87.23 -32.46
CA LEU A 269 108.30 87.64 -33.46
C LEU A 269 108.33 89.16 -33.66
N LEU A 270 107.15 89.80 -33.73
CA LEU A 270 107.06 91.26 -33.80
C LEU A 270 107.56 91.93 -32.52
N GLN A 271 107.37 91.31 -31.35
CA GLN A 271 107.97 91.76 -30.09
C GLN A 271 109.49 91.63 -30.11
N GLU A 272 110.04 90.51 -30.60
CA GLU A 272 111.48 90.33 -30.78
C GLU A 272 112.05 91.34 -31.78
N GLU A 273 111.37 91.60 -32.90
CA GLU A 273 111.74 92.66 -33.85
C GLU A 273 111.68 94.04 -33.20
N ARG A 274 110.63 94.32 -32.41
CA ARG A 274 110.52 95.56 -31.63
C ARG A 274 111.67 95.68 -30.64
N ASP A 275 112.02 94.60 -29.93
CA ASP A 275 113.11 94.58 -28.94
C ASP A 275 114.48 94.74 -29.64
N GLN A 276 114.67 94.13 -30.82
CA GLN A 276 115.86 94.33 -31.65
C GLN A 276 115.95 95.77 -32.15
N LEU A 277 114.85 96.34 -32.65
CA LEU A 277 114.78 97.76 -33.04
C LEU A 277 115.02 98.67 -31.83
N GLN A 278 114.48 98.33 -30.67
CA GLN A 278 114.70 99.06 -29.43
C GLN A 278 116.17 98.97 -28.99
N SER A 279 116.83 97.81 -29.15
CA SER A 279 118.27 97.64 -28.96
C SER A 279 119.09 98.44 -29.97
N GLN A 280 118.68 98.50 -31.24
CA GLN A 280 119.34 99.34 -32.25
C GLN A 280 119.17 100.83 -31.95
N VAL A 281 117.99 101.25 -31.47
CA VAL A 281 117.76 102.61 -30.97
C VAL A 281 118.61 102.89 -29.74
N TRP A 282 118.75 101.92 -28.83
CA TRP A 282 119.59 102.04 -27.64
C TRP A 282 121.08 102.13 -28.01
N GLU A 283 121.53 101.38 -29.02
CA GLU A 283 122.89 101.45 -29.55
C GLU A 283 123.16 102.77 -30.29
N LEU A 284 122.17 103.31 -31.01
CA LEU A 284 122.22 104.66 -31.60
C LEU A 284 122.21 105.76 -30.53
N LEU A 285 121.43 105.60 -29.45
CA LEU A 285 121.46 106.49 -28.29
C LEU A 285 122.81 106.43 -27.58
N HIS A 286 123.40 105.25 -27.44
CA HIS A 286 124.73 105.06 -26.87
C HIS A 286 125.84 105.66 -27.77
N GLN A 287 125.67 105.59 -29.09
CA GLN A 287 126.52 106.28 -30.06
C GLN A 287 126.38 107.82 -30.00
N MET A 288 125.22 108.35 -29.59
CA MET A 288 125.07 109.77 -29.24
C MET A 288 125.63 110.10 -27.85
N GLU A 289 125.57 109.17 -26.90
CA GLU A 289 126.02 109.35 -25.51
C GLU A 289 127.56 109.32 -25.36
N THR A 290 128.30 108.80 -26.34
CA THR A 290 129.78 108.85 -26.36
C THR A 290 130.36 110.15 -26.94
N LEU A 291 129.53 111.12 -27.37
CA LEU A 291 129.96 112.42 -27.92
C LEU A 291 129.71 113.64 -27.02
N THR A 292 129.23 113.47 -25.79
CA THR A 292 129.03 114.61 -24.87
C THR A 292 129.10 114.18 -23.40
N THR A 293 130.15 114.63 -22.70
CA THR A 293 130.35 114.45 -21.25
C THR A 293 130.30 115.81 -20.56
N GLN A 294 129.39 116.01 -19.58
CA GLN A 294 129.62 116.67 -18.27
C GLN A 294 128.31 117.09 -17.56
N GLU A 295 128.32 116.90 -16.24
CA GLU A 295 127.51 117.58 -15.20
C GLU A 295 126.01 117.21 -15.15
N GLN A 296 125.57 116.23 -14.34
CA GLN A 296 125.51 116.13 -12.87
C GLN A 296 124.74 117.24 -12.11
N LEU A 297 123.62 116.76 -11.57
CA LEU A 297 122.95 117.10 -10.31
C LEU A 297 121.81 118.12 -10.32
N ASN A 298 120.64 117.53 -10.07
CA ASN A 298 119.47 118.05 -9.36
C ASN A 298 118.75 119.25 -9.99
N ASP A 299 117.56 119.00 -10.55
CA ASP A 299 116.32 119.08 -9.78
C ASP A 299 115.10 118.70 -10.64
N ASN A 300 114.12 118.09 -9.97
CA ASN A 300 112.69 117.97 -10.27
C ASN A 300 112.19 117.59 -11.68
N GLY A 301 111.42 116.51 -11.74
CA GLY A 301 110.48 116.28 -12.84
C GLY A 301 109.90 114.87 -12.87
N GLN A 302 108.57 114.81 -12.92
CA GLN A 302 107.74 113.63 -13.09
C GLN A 302 108.09 112.85 -14.37
N GLU A 303 108.00 111.52 -14.36
CA GLU A 303 106.96 110.76 -15.07
C GLU A 303 107.21 109.24 -14.99
N GLU A 304 106.09 108.55 -15.14
CA GLU A 304 105.80 107.13 -15.36
C GLU A 304 106.96 106.18 -15.72
N SER A 305 106.94 104.98 -15.13
CA SER A 305 106.63 103.73 -15.85
C SER A 305 106.89 102.48 -15.00
N GLU A 306 105.93 101.58 -15.12
CA GLU A 306 106.07 100.11 -15.21
C GLU A 306 106.46 99.22 -14.01
N ASP A 307 105.81 98.05 -14.12
CA ASP A 307 106.14 96.73 -13.59
C ASP A 307 105.88 96.40 -12.11
N PHE A 308 104.80 95.64 -11.87
CA PHE A 308 104.91 94.19 -11.60
C PHE A 308 103.51 93.54 -11.42
N PHE A 309 103.24 92.45 -12.14
CA PHE A 309 102.26 91.39 -11.80
C PHE A 309 102.57 90.85 -10.38
N PRO A 310 101.63 90.30 -9.56
CA PRO A 310 101.13 88.94 -9.87
C PRO A 310 99.77 88.49 -9.21
N PHE A 311 99.29 87.33 -9.64
CA PHE A 311 98.22 86.45 -9.10
C PHE A 311 96.74 86.94 -9.21
N SER A 312 95.86 86.29 -9.98
CA SER A 312 95.29 84.92 -9.90
C SER A 312 94.05 84.82 -9.02
N GLU A 313 93.16 83.90 -9.41
CA GLU A 313 92.06 83.28 -8.62
C GLU A 313 90.69 83.98 -8.67
N LEU A 314 89.53 83.32 -8.72
CA LEU A 314 89.07 81.91 -8.82
C LEU A 314 87.55 82.01 -9.13
N ILE A 315 86.97 81.23 -10.05
CA ILE A 315 86.06 80.07 -9.84
C ILE A 315 84.95 80.25 -8.78
N GLU A 316 83.68 80.01 -9.18
CA GLU A 316 82.66 79.13 -8.54
C GLU A 316 81.28 79.42 -9.18
N SER A 317 80.34 78.49 -9.40
CA SER A 317 80.11 77.16 -8.81
C SER A 317 79.01 76.41 -9.60
N ILE A 318 79.16 75.09 -9.68
CA ILE A 318 78.22 74.09 -10.19
C ILE A 318 77.54 73.37 -8.99
N GLU A 319 76.36 72.79 -9.25
CA GLU A 319 75.71 71.64 -8.56
C GLU A 319 74.96 71.85 -7.24
N SER A 320 73.72 71.35 -7.19
CA SER A 320 73.46 69.99 -6.66
C SER A 320 71.98 69.57 -6.76
N ILE A 321 71.78 68.26 -6.93
CA ILE A 321 70.55 67.48 -7.14
C ILE A 321 70.47 66.38 -6.07
N GLU A 322 69.23 66.01 -5.71
CA GLU A 322 68.70 64.73 -5.13
C GLU A 322 69.09 64.17 -3.75
N SER A 323 68.05 63.67 -3.06
CA SER A 323 67.77 62.26 -2.64
C SER A 323 66.67 62.28 -1.54
N ILE A 324 65.50 61.62 -1.59
CA ILE A 324 65.04 60.21 -1.70
C ILE A 324 65.10 59.38 -0.38
N GLU A 325 63.91 58.91 0.02
CA GLU A 325 63.50 57.76 0.87
C GLU A 325 63.86 57.72 2.38
N THR A 326 63.03 57.25 3.32
CA THR A 326 62.33 55.95 3.37
C THR A 326 61.23 55.93 4.46
N THR A 327 60.16 55.16 4.29
CA THR A 327 58.99 55.03 5.20
C THR A 327 59.02 53.73 6.03
N ALA A 328 58.57 53.84 7.29
CA ALA A 328 58.43 52.76 8.27
C ALA A 328 57.03 52.12 8.25
N ARG A 329 56.97 50.81 8.51
CA ARG A 329 55.75 49.99 8.68
C ARG A 329 55.21 50.17 10.10
N SER A 330 53.96 50.62 10.24
CA SER A 330 53.22 50.70 11.50
C SER A 330 51.99 49.80 11.44
N GLU A 331 51.80 49.04 12.51
CA GLU A 331 50.54 48.42 12.90
C GLU A 331 49.44 49.49 12.94
N ASN A 332 48.47 49.39 12.04
CA ASN A 332 47.15 49.97 12.18
C ASN A 332 46.21 49.19 11.26
N PHE A 333 44.96 49.03 11.70
CA PHE A 333 43.89 48.34 11.00
C PHE A 333 43.89 48.74 9.50
N SER A 334 44.39 47.83 8.66
CA SER A 334 44.76 48.10 7.27
C SER A 334 43.55 48.59 6.48
N GLU A 335 43.76 49.52 5.54
CA GLU A 335 42.70 50.02 4.63
C GLU A 335 41.98 48.85 3.92
N GLU A 336 42.71 47.75 3.70
CA GLU A 336 42.25 46.48 3.11
C GLU A 336 41.09 45.84 3.90
N TRP A 337 41.11 45.88 5.26
CA TRP A 337 40.02 45.32 6.08
C TRP A 337 38.77 46.21 6.06
N ALA A 338 38.95 47.52 5.90
CA ALA A 338 37.83 48.46 5.74
C ALA A 338 37.19 48.31 4.35
N GLU A 339 37.97 47.99 3.33
CA GLU A 339 37.48 47.69 1.99
C GLU A 339 36.74 46.36 1.94
N LEU A 340 37.27 45.30 2.56
CA LEU A 340 36.56 44.02 2.72
C LEU A 340 35.18 44.21 3.38
N THR A 341 35.10 45.02 4.45
CA THR A 341 33.84 45.28 5.16
C THR A 341 32.78 45.96 4.28
N LYS A 342 33.19 46.73 3.26
CA LYS A 342 32.26 47.36 2.30
C LYS A 342 31.75 46.39 1.26
N GLN A 343 32.57 45.40 0.89
CA GLN A 343 32.24 44.41 -0.14
C GLN A 343 31.44 43.23 0.42
N LEU A 344 31.61 42.91 1.71
CA LEU A 344 30.87 41.86 2.39
C LEU A 344 29.37 42.19 2.50
N GLN A 345 28.55 41.24 2.10
CA GLN A 345 27.09 41.31 2.20
C GLN A 345 26.62 40.97 3.61
N GLY A 346 25.41 41.43 3.96
CA GLY A 346 24.89 41.31 5.33
C GLY A 346 24.75 39.85 5.83
N TYR A 347 24.53 38.90 4.94
CA TYR A 347 24.47 37.47 5.29
C TYR A 347 25.88 36.84 5.45
N GLU A 348 26.90 37.32 4.73
CA GLU A 348 28.30 36.90 4.87
C GLU A 348 28.87 37.33 6.23
N ILE A 349 28.51 38.53 6.70
CA ILE A 349 28.90 39.02 8.03
C ILE A 349 28.21 38.21 9.13
N ARG A 350 26.96 37.75 8.92
CA ARG A 350 26.27 36.85 9.86
C ARG A 350 26.93 35.48 9.94
N ILE A 351 27.54 35.00 8.86
CA ILE A 351 28.32 33.76 8.84
C ILE A 351 29.61 33.93 9.65
N LEU A 352 30.36 35.01 9.38
CA LEU A 352 31.56 35.34 10.13
C LEU A 352 31.26 35.50 11.64
N LYS A 353 30.13 36.10 11.99
CA LYS A 353 29.63 36.17 13.37
C LYS A 353 29.31 34.80 13.96
N ALA A 354 28.57 33.97 13.23
CA ALA A 354 28.21 32.63 13.69
C ALA A 354 29.45 31.74 13.94
N MET A 355 30.51 31.94 13.14
CA MET A 355 31.80 31.26 13.30
C MET A 355 32.63 31.79 14.47
N LEU A 356 32.45 33.06 14.87
CA LEU A 356 33.15 33.65 16.01
C LEU A 356 32.48 33.41 17.37
N GLU A 357 31.16 33.20 17.41
CA GLU A 357 30.36 33.20 18.64
C GLU A 357 29.71 31.86 19.02
N GLN A 358 29.44 30.96 18.07
CA GLN A 358 28.68 29.73 18.34
C GLN A 358 29.57 28.49 18.42
N ASP A 359 29.29 27.62 19.41
CA ASP A 359 29.97 26.32 19.59
C ASP A 359 29.73 25.34 18.42
N ASN A 360 28.73 25.59 17.56
CA ASN A 360 28.43 24.78 16.37
C ASN A 360 28.17 25.64 15.11
N PRO A 361 29.23 26.07 14.40
CA PRO A 361 29.11 26.96 13.24
C PRO A 361 28.39 26.31 12.05
N LYS A 362 28.47 24.99 11.87
CA LYS A 362 27.86 24.28 10.72
C LYS A 362 26.34 24.43 10.66
N ALA A 363 25.66 24.30 11.79
CA ALA A 363 24.20 24.38 11.85
C ALA A 363 23.72 25.80 11.50
N ALA A 364 24.44 26.82 11.95
CA ALA A 364 24.14 28.21 11.65
C ALA A 364 24.41 28.57 10.18
N ILE A 365 25.55 28.15 9.64
CA ILE A 365 25.90 28.37 8.22
C ILE A 365 24.86 27.69 7.32
N LYS A 366 24.45 26.45 7.64
CA LYS A 366 23.42 25.75 6.89
C LYS A 366 22.09 26.51 6.87
N LYS A 367 21.66 27.03 8.02
CA LYS A 367 20.43 27.80 8.12
C LYS A 367 20.51 29.12 7.32
N ILE A 368 21.62 29.84 7.40
CA ILE A 368 21.83 31.08 6.64
C ILE A 368 21.89 30.79 5.13
N ALA A 369 22.49 29.67 4.73
CA ALA A 369 22.54 29.23 3.35
C ALA A 369 21.14 28.92 2.79
N GLU A 370 20.31 28.20 3.55
CA GLU A 370 18.92 27.91 3.20
C GLU A 370 18.07 29.19 3.09
N GLU A 371 18.25 30.15 4.00
CA GLU A 371 17.56 31.46 3.98
C GLU A 371 17.91 32.30 2.75
N ASN A 372 19.12 32.14 2.19
CA ASN A 372 19.60 32.89 1.04
C ASN A 372 19.64 32.05 -0.25
N ILE A 373 19.00 30.88 -0.27
CA ILE A 373 18.91 29.97 -1.44
C ILE A 373 20.30 29.67 -2.03
N THR A 374 21.26 29.36 -1.16
CA THR A 374 22.66 29.07 -1.54
C THR A 374 23.18 27.85 -0.77
N MET A 375 24.36 27.37 -1.14
CA MET A 375 25.01 26.24 -0.49
C MET A 375 26.04 26.72 0.55
N PRO A 376 26.16 26.05 1.72
CA PRO A 376 27.11 26.43 2.77
C PRO A 376 28.55 26.59 2.28
N ASN A 377 29.02 25.70 1.42
CA ASN A 377 30.39 25.73 0.91
C ASN A 377 30.62 26.93 -0.03
N LEU A 378 29.64 27.25 -0.90
CA LEU A 378 29.75 28.40 -1.80
C LEU A 378 29.79 29.73 -1.06
N LEU A 379 29.15 29.82 0.10
CA LEU A 379 29.23 31.01 0.94
C LEU A 379 30.61 31.18 1.59
N ILE A 380 31.21 30.07 2.04
CA ILE A 380 32.57 30.08 2.59
C ILE A 380 33.58 30.41 1.50
N ASP A 381 33.42 29.81 0.32
CA ASP A 381 34.26 30.08 -0.84
C ASP A 381 34.14 31.55 -1.28
N SER A 382 32.93 32.11 -1.30
CA SER A 382 32.73 33.52 -1.64
C SER A 382 33.36 34.48 -0.62
N ILE A 383 33.30 34.16 0.68
CA ILE A 383 33.98 34.96 1.71
C ILE A 383 35.50 34.88 1.54
N ASN A 384 36.02 33.69 1.23
CA ASN A 384 37.45 33.47 1.00
C ASN A 384 37.97 34.10 -0.29
N GLU A 385 37.16 34.11 -1.35
CA GLU A 385 37.45 34.79 -2.62
C GLU A 385 37.53 36.30 -2.40
N LEU A 386 36.55 36.89 -1.73
CA LEU A 386 36.56 38.32 -1.36
C LEU A 386 37.74 38.68 -0.45
N ALA A 387 38.09 37.81 0.49
CA ALA A 387 39.24 37.99 1.36
C ALA A 387 40.57 37.92 0.59
N ASN A 388 40.69 36.97 -0.33
CA ASN A 388 41.87 36.84 -1.18
C ASN A 388 42.01 38.04 -2.14
N ASP A 389 40.89 38.58 -2.66
CA ASP A 389 40.92 39.72 -3.57
C ASP A 389 41.25 41.05 -2.86
N THR A 390 40.96 41.16 -1.57
CA THR A 390 41.17 42.41 -0.80
C THR A 390 42.40 42.38 0.10
N ILE A 391 42.62 41.29 0.82
CA ILE A 391 43.70 41.13 1.80
C ILE A 391 44.81 40.23 1.25
N GLY A 392 44.56 39.47 0.18
CA GLY A 392 45.53 38.55 -0.41
C GLY A 392 45.66 37.21 0.34
N GLU A 393 44.79 36.95 1.32
CA GLU A 393 44.86 35.79 2.20
C GLU A 393 43.47 35.18 2.44
N LEU A 394 43.43 33.86 2.68
CA LEU A 394 42.19 33.14 2.99
C LEU A 394 41.84 33.30 4.47
N ILE A 395 40.57 33.56 4.78
CA ILE A 395 40.13 33.82 6.16
C ILE A 395 39.61 32.56 6.85
N ILE A 396 39.02 31.63 6.09
CA ILE A 396 38.39 30.41 6.58
C ILE A 396 39.14 29.22 5.98
N ASP A 397 39.53 28.23 6.79
CA ASP A 397 40.15 27.00 6.31
C ASP A 397 39.10 26.12 5.60
N PRO A 398 39.21 25.89 4.27
CA PRO A 398 38.29 25.04 3.53
C PRO A 398 38.60 23.53 3.69
N SER A 399 39.75 23.18 4.30
CA SER A 399 40.24 21.80 4.40
C SER A 399 39.79 21.09 5.68
N SER A 400 39.31 21.85 6.67
CA SER A 400 38.84 21.30 7.94
C SER A 400 37.41 20.77 7.80
N GLU A 401 37.15 19.61 8.40
CA GLU A 401 35.80 19.02 8.42
C GLU A 401 34.80 19.99 9.06
N THR A 402 35.26 20.86 9.97
CA THR A 402 34.54 22.03 10.51
C THR A 402 35.19 23.33 10.02
N PRO A 403 34.46 24.21 9.30
CA PRO A 403 35.02 25.49 8.85
C PRO A 403 35.52 26.31 10.03
N GLU A 404 36.82 26.58 10.08
CA GLU A 404 37.47 27.33 11.16
C GLU A 404 38.15 28.58 10.60
N ILE A 405 38.05 29.68 11.34
CA ILE A 405 38.73 30.94 11.00
C ILE A 405 40.17 30.85 11.47
N TYR A 406 41.13 31.23 10.63
CA TYR A 406 42.54 31.32 11.03
C TYR A 406 42.73 32.27 12.22
N GLU A 407 43.46 31.83 13.25
CA GLU A 407 43.64 32.56 14.51
C GLU A 407 44.14 34.00 14.32
N GLU A 408 44.98 34.22 13.30
CA GLU A 408 45.59 35.51 12.96
C GLU A 408 44.54 36.56 12.55
N HIS A 409 43.42 36.13 11.96
CA HIS A 409 42.37 37.02 11.46
C HIS A 409 41.22 37.25 12.44
N LYS A 410 41.09 36.42 13.49
CA LYS A 410 39.96 36.49 14.45
C LYS A 410 39.84 37.86 15.13
N THR A 411 40.97 38.52 15.43
CA THR A 411 40.97 39.84 16.09
C THR A 411 40.48 40.94 15.16
N ASN A 412 40.82 40.89 13.87
CA ASN A 412 40.36 41.85 12.87
C ASN A 412 38.90 41.60 12.48
N LEU A 413 38.49 40.33 12.37
CA LEU A 413 37.09 39.95 12.10
C LEU A 413 36.13 40.35 13.22
N LYS A 414 36.55 40.29 14.49
CA LYS A 414 35.76 40.82 15.61
C LYS A 414 35.50 42.33 15.46
N LYS A 415 36.46 43.09 14.95
CA LYS A 415 36.28 44.53 14.67
C LYS A 415 35.35 44.78 13.48
N VAL A 416 35.45 43.97 12.43
CA VAL A 416 34.57 44.03 11.24
C VAL A 416 33.11 43.76 11.63
N VAL A 417 32.86 42.71 12.43
CA VAL A 417 31.52 42.39 12.93
C VAL A 417 30.96 43.51 13.81
N ALA A 418 31.77 44.05 14.74
CA ALA A 418 31.36 45.16 15.61
C ALA A 418 31.02 46.44 14.81
N MET A 419 31.78 46.75 13.76
CA MET A 419 31.52 47.91 12.89
C MET A 419 30.21 47.76 12.11
N TYR A 420 29.88 46.55 11.67
CA TYR A 420 28.62 46.26 10.98
C TYR A 420 27.42 46.33 11.94
N GLU A 421 27.55 45.81 13.15
CA GLU A 421 26.49 45.88 14.16
C GLU A 421 26.17 47.31 14.58
N TYR A 422 27.19 48.16 14.74
CA TYR A 422 27.01 49.60 14.99
C TYR A 422 26.21 50.27 13.86
N LYS A 423 26.56 49.98 12.61
CA LYS A 423 25.88 50.52 11.41
C LYS A 423 24.42 50.06 11.30
N MET A 424 24.12 48.80 11.65
CA MET A 424 22.76 48.26 11.65
C MET A 424 21.91 48.82 12.82
N ALA A 425 22.51 49.03 13.99
CA ALA A 425 21.84 49.64 15.14
C ALA A 425 21.48 51.11 14.87
N GLU A 426 22.37 51.86 14.21
CA GLU A 426 22.13 53.26 13.83
C GLU A 426 20.97 53.36 12.80
N GLN A 427 20.94 52.47 11.80
CA GLN A 427 19.84 52.39 10.82
C GLN A 427 18.48 51.96 11.42
N SER A 428 18.50 51.18 12.49
CA SER A 428 17.28 50.75 13.20
C SER A 428 16.75 51.82 14.17
N SER A 429 17.60 52.75 14.61
CA SER A 429 17.23 53.88 15.48
C SER A 429 16.71 55.12 14.74
N LEU A 430 16.90 55.16 13.42
CA LEU A 430 16.47 56.24 12.51
C LEU A 430 15.12 55.96 11.82
N ASN A 431 14.47 54.83 12.10
CA ASN A 431 13.17 54.42 11.53
C ASN A 431 12.02 54.48 12.54
#